data_AF-A0AAD7N4J6-F1
#
_entry.id   AF-A0AAD7N4J6-F1
#
_cell.length_a   1.000
_cell.length_b   1.000
_cell.length_c   1.000
_cell.angle_alpha   90.00
_cell.angle_beta   90.00
_cell.angle_gamma   90.00
#
_symmetry.space_group_name_H-M   'P 1'
#
loop_
_entity.id
_entity.type
_entity.pdbx_description
1 polymer ?
#
loop_
_entity_poly.entity_id
_entity_poly.type
_entity_poly.pdbx_seq_one_letter_code
_entity_poly.pdbx_strand_id
1 'polypeptide(L)'
;MCRTADSVQSRCLLGQVRDGVYLDDCEGADVDVIERHYGTFGAPLRREPGQTGAGQLEDEDIPLPPSDFDDEEDEEDLEAQIEEAQTAHFPHEPVPVPKHANPFDDDESTALFYDALEEAIHRELVPPGYGLLPEEWGDDGYPTFGILKSGRRGGRQLRVALPDAIWRPRAEMWGRALSILNQITYINET
;
A
#
# COMPACT_ATOMS: atom_id res chain seq x y z
N MET A 1 28.94 -19.38 -0.12
CA MET A 1 29.02 -18.07 -0.81
C MET A 1 28.28 -18.19 -2.13
N CYS A 2 27.10 -17.59 -2.24
CA CYS A 2 26.50 -17.16 -3.52
C CYS A 2 25.43 -16.12 -3.17
N ARG A 3 25.75 -14.84 -3.40
CA ARG A 3 24.76 -13.76 -3.41
C ARG A 3 24.00 -13.92 -4.72
N THR A 4 22.69 -14.10 -4.70
CA THR A 4 21.85 -13.83 -5.88
C THR A 4 21.09 -12.56 -5.61
N ALA A 5 21.58 -11.50 -6.24
CA ALA A 5 20.93 -10.22 -6.36
C ALA A 5 19.49 -10.44 -6.86
N ASP A 6 18.54 -9.84 -6.16
CA ASP A 6 17.15 -9.74 -6.61
C ASP A 6 17.14 -8.75 -7.78
N SER A 7 17.50 -9.27 -8.95
CA SER A 7 17.51 -8.56 -10.22
C SER A 7 16.07 -8.18 -10.57
N VAL A 8 15.85 -6.94 -11.02
CA VAL A 8 14.57 -6.44 -11.57
C VAL A 8 13.99 -7.40 -12.62
N GLN A 9 14.85 -8.21 -13.25
CA GLN A 9 14.49 -9.30 -14.16
C GLN A 9 13.54 -10.34 -13.55
N SER A 10 13.63 -10.64 -12.24
CA SER A 10 12.78 -11.65 -11.58
C SER A 10 11.30 -11.26 -11.54
N ARG A 11 11.01 -9.96 -11.40
CA ARG A 11 9.63 -9.44 -11.39
C ARG A 11 9.03 -9.38 -12.79
N CYS A 12 9.83 -9.01 -13.78
CA CYS A 12 9.40 -9.00 -15.18
C CYS A 12 9.06 -10.43 -15.66
N LEU A 13 9.91 -11.41 -15.31
CA LEU A 13 9.69 -12.82 -15.64
C LEU A 13 8.39 -13.38 -15.02
N LEU A 14 8.11 -13.03 -13.77
CA LEU A 14 6.87 -13.43 -13.08
C LEU A 14 5.61 -12.84 -13.72
N GLY A 15 5.69 -11.61 -14.24
CA GLY A 15 4.61 -11.00 -15.02
C GLY A 15 4.40 -11.72 -16.36
N GLN A 16 5.48 -12.01 -17.09
CA GLN A 16 5.42 -12.69 -18.39
C GLN A 16 4.86 -14.12 -18.31
N VAL A 17 5.11 -14.83 -17.21
CA VAL A 17 4.62 -16.21 -16.99
C VAL A 17 3.15 -16.25 -16.60
N ARG A 18 2.63 -15.22 -15.91
CA ARG A 18 1.24 -15.17 -15.45
C ARG A 18 0.28 -14.55 -16.46
N ASP A 19 0.70 -13.45 -17.07
CA ASP A 19 -0.20 -12.58 -17.85
C ASP A 19 0.13 -12.59 -19.35
N GLY A 20 1.15 -13.36 -19.76
CA GLY A 20 1.63 -13.47 -21.13
C GLY A 20 2.82 -12.56 -21.43
N VAL A 21 3.53 -12.84 -22.53
CA VAL A 21 4.62 -11.98 -22.99
C VAL A 21 4.02 -10.71 -23.58
N TYR A 22 4.18 -9.59 -22.88
CA TYR A 22 3.87 -8.27 -23.43
C TYR A 22 4.85 -8.01 -24.58
N LEU A 23 4.33 -8.00 -25.80
CA LEU A 23 5.03 -7.42 -26.95
C LEU A 23 5.09 -5.92 -26.69
N ASP A 24 6.30 -5.37 -26.64
CA ASP A 24 6.48 -3.94 -26.55
C ASP A 24 6.27 -3.34 -27.95
N ASP A 25 5.04 -2.94 -28.22
CA ASP A 25 4.64 -2.32 -29.49
C ASP A 25 5.37 -0.99 -29.75
N CYS A 26 6.11 -0.47 -28.75
CA CYS A 26 6.88 0.76 -28.82
C CYS A 26 8.41 0.53 -28.96
N GLU A 27 8.88 -0.72 -29.07
CA GLU A 27 10.32 -1.00 -29.21
C GLU A 27 10.87 -0.42 -30.52
N GLY A 28 11.69 0.65 -30.41
CA GLY A 28 12.29 1.35 -31.55
C GLY A 28 11.42 2.47 -32.14
N ALA A 29 10.26 2.76 -31.55
CA ALA A 29 9.44 3.92 -31.93
C ALA A 29 10.11 5.22 -31.46
N ASP A 30 10.05 6.25 -32.32
CA ASP A 30 10.53 7.59 -31.98
C ASP A 30 9.59 8.23 -30.93
N VAL A 31 10.16 9.05 -30.03
CA VAL A 31 9.40 9.66 -28.93
C VAL A 31 8.24 10.50 -29.47
N ASP A 32 8.42 11.19 -30.61
CA ASP A 32 7.36 11.99 -31.23
C ASP A 32 6.22 11.11 -31.77
N VAL A 33 6.53 9.86 -32.15
CA VAL A 33 5.52 8.87 -32.58
C VAL A 33 4.75 8.35 -31.38
N ILE A 34 5.43 8.08 -30.25
CA ILE A 34 4.79 7.66 -29.01
C ILE A 34 3.91 8.78 -28.46
N GLU A 35 4.39 10.02 -28.41
CA GLU A 35 3.58 11.16 -27.98
C GLU A 35 2.37 11.41 -28.90
N ARG A 36 2.51 11.21 -30.21
CA ARG A 36 1.40 11.37 -31.15
C ARG A 36 0.30 10.34 -30.99
N HIS A 37 0.65 9.09 -30.66
CA HIS A 37 -0.30 7.97 -30.63
C HIS A 37 -0.77 7.59 -29.22
N TYR A 38 0.06 7.82 -28.21
CA TYR A 38 -0.18 7.46 -26.81
C TYR A 38 -0.04 8.65 -25.85
N GLY A 39 0.36 9.82 -26.36
CA GLY A 39 0.45 11.02 -25.53
C GLY A 39 -0.92 11.49 -25.07
N THR A 40 -0.95 12.12 -23.91
CA THR A 40 -2.16 12.68 -23.30
C THR A 40 -2.54 14.06 -23.85
N PHE A 41 -1.85 14.52 -24.90
CA PHE A 41 -2.05 15.84 -25.50
C PHE A 41 -3.16 15.80 -26.56
N GLY A 42 -4.39 15.66 -26.09
CA GLY A 42 -5.60 16.02 -26.82
C GLY A 42 -6.27 17.23 -26.17
N ALA A 43 -7.14 17.92 -26.90
CA ALA A 43 -8.11 18.80 -26.25
C ALA A 43 -8.88 17.96 -25.21
N PRO A 44 -9.15 18.48 -24.00
CA PRO A 44 -9.82 17.72 -22.96
C PRO A 44 -11.15 17.17 -23.50
N LEU A 45 -11.28 15.83 -23.53
CA LEU A 45 -12.54 15.19 -23.85
C LEU A 45 -13.52 15.50 -22.73
N ARG A 46 -14.48 16.41 -22.98
CA ARG A 46 -15.65 16.59 -22.11
C ARG A 46 -16.40 15.25 -22.10
N ARG A 47 -16.45 14.63 -20.92
CA ARG A 47 -17.15 13.36 -20.70
C ARG A 47 -18.57 13.68 -20.28
N GLU A 48 -19.53 13.05 -20.92
CA GLU A 48 -20.94 13.16 -20.53
C GLU A 48 -21.14 12.60 -19.11
N PRO A 49 -22.16 13.08 -18.37
CA PRO A 49 -22.53 12.53 -17.07
C PRO A 49 -22.73 11.01 -17.16
N GLY A 50 -21.85 10.25 -16.48
CA GLY A 50 -21.87 8.78 -16.49
C GLY A 50 -20.70 8.10 -17.21
N GLN A 51 -19.86 8.83 -17.95
CA GLN A 51 -18.63 8.28 -18.54
C GLN A 51 -17.47 8.35 -17.53
N THR A 52 -17.09 7.20 -16.96
CA THR A 52 -16.03 7.12 -15.93
C THR A 52 -14.61 7.06 -16.49
N GLY A 53 -14.43 7.17 -17.81
CA GLY A 53 -13.11 7.16 -18.45
C GLY A 53 -12.33 5.85 -18.34
N ALA A 54 -12.98 4.77 -17.91
CA ALA A 54 -12.36 3.47 -17.70
C ALA A 54 -12.26 2.62 -18.97
N GLY A 55 -12.21 3.24 -20.16
CA GLY A 55 -12.09 2.53 -21.44
C GLY A 55 -13.32 1.70 -21.78
N GLN A 56 -14.40 2.35 -22.19
CA GLN A 56 -15.57 1.67 -22.76
C GLN A 56 -15.39 1.63 -24.27
N LEU A 57 -14.71 0.60 -24.77
CA LEU A 57 -14.64 0.33 -26.21
C LEU A 57 -15.88 -0.47 -26.63
N GLU A 58 -16.65 0.21 -27.47
CA GLU A 58 -17.53 -0.25 -28.55
C GLU A 58 -18.69 -1.20 -28.19
N ASP A 59 -19.91 -0.69 -28.30
CA ASP A 59 -20.70 -1.10 -29.45
C ASP A 59 -21.83 -0.10 -29.76
N GLU A 60 -22.03 0.10 -31.07
CA GLU A 60 -23.14 0.74 -31.77
C GLU A 60 -23.09 2.27 -32.01
N ASP A 61 -22.97 2.60 -33.31
CA ASP A 61 -23.13 3.90 -33.95
C ASP A 61 -24.37 4.64 -33.45
N ILE A 62 -24.19 5.64 -32.58
CA ILE A 62 -25.26 6.58 -32.21
C ILE A 62 -25.10 7.84 -33.06
N PRO A 63 -26.04 8.16 -33.98
CA PRO A 63 -26.00 9.40 -34.75
C PRO A 63 -26.09 10.60 -33.82
N LEU A 64 -25.04 11.42 -33.77
CA LEU A 64 -25.02 12.67 -33.02
C LEU A 64 -26.04 13.66 -33.62
N PRO A 65 -26.98 14.22 -32.84
CA PRO A 65 -27.78 15.36 -33.29
C PRO A 65 -26.91 16.64 -33.33
N PRO A 66 -27.25 17.63 -34.16
CA PRO A 66 -26.46 18.85 -34.26
C PRO A 66 -26.55 19.67 -32.97
N SER A 67 -25.39 20.12 -32.48
CA SER A 67 -25.23 20.91 -31.27
C SER A 67 -25.61 22.37 -31.50
N ASP A 68 -26.72 22.81 -30.93
CA ASP A 68 -27.04 24.22 -30.74
C ASP A 68 -27.38 24.44 -29.25
N PHE A 69 -26.37 24.46 -28.37
CA PHE A 69 -26.57 24.99 -27.02
C PHE A 69 -25.36 25.81 -26.58
N ASP A 70 -25.62 27.12 -26.57
CA ASP A 70 -24.90 28.21 -25.95
C ASP A 70 -24.95 27.99 -24.43
N ASP A 71 -23.82 27.80 -23.77
CA ASP A 71 -23.78 27.39 -22.36
C ASP A 71 -22.71 28.18 -21.59
N GLU A 72 -23.06 29.44 -21.30
CA GLU A 72 -22.50 30.20 -20.18
C GLU A 72 -23.25 29.79 -18.90
N GLU A 73 -22.95 28.61 -18.33
CA GLU A 73 -23.47 28.20 -17.01
C GLU A 73 -22.35 28.21 -15.95
N ASP A 74 -22.69 28.89 -14.85
CA ASP A 74 -21.85 29.46 -13.79
C ASP A 74 -21.03 28.44 -12.97
N GLU A 75 -19.74 28.71 -12.80
CA GLU A 75 -18.80 27.93 -11.97
C GLU A 75 -19.21 27.83 -10.48
N GLU A 76 -20.05 28.76 -9.98
CA GLU A 76 -20.53 28.78 -8.59
C GLU A 76 -21.46 27.60 -8.25
N ASP A 77 -22.18 27.03 -9.24
CA ASP A 77 -23.12 25.94 -9.01
C ASP A 77 -22.42 24.57 -8.88
N LEU A 78 -21.22 24.44 -9.47
CA LEU A 78 -20.41 23.23 -9.40
C LEU A 78 -19.80 23.03 -8.00
N GLU A 79 -19.34 24.11 -7.36
CA GLU A 79 -18.79 24.06 -6.00
C GLU A 79 -19.86 23.65 -4.98
N ALA A 80 -21.06 24.21 -5.09
CA ALA A 80 -22.20 23.87 -4.23
C ALA A 80 -22.61 22.39 -4.38
N GLN A 81 -22.65 21.87 -5.61
CA GLN A 81 -22.96 20.46 -5.87
C GLN A 81 -21.89 19.50 -5.33
N ILE A 82 -20.61 19.89 -5.38
CA ILE A 82 -19.51 19.09 -4.81
C ILE A 82 -19.60 19.08 -3.27
N GLU A 83 -19.86 20.22 -2.64
CA GLU A 83 -20.03 20.30 -1.18
C GLU A 83 -21.22 19.47 -0.70
N GLU A 84 -22.35 19.51 -1.40
CA GLU A 84 -23.54 18.72 -1.08
C GLU A 84 -23.30 17.20 -1.28
N ALA A 85 -22.59 16.81 -2.34
CA ALA A 85 -22.24 15.41 -2.60
C ALA A 85 -21.23 14.84 -1.58
N GLN A 86 -20.30 15.67 -1.09
CA GLN A 86 -19.27 15.23 -0.14
C GLN A 86 -19.78 15.19 1.30
N THR A 87 -20.65 16.12 1.72
CA THR A 87 -21.17 16.17 3.10
C THR A 87 -21.92 14.91 3.52
N ALA A 88 -22.61 14.23 2.60
CA ALA A 88 -23.31 12.98 2.89
C ALA A 88 -22.38 11.78 3.15
N HIS A 89 -21.13 11.83 2.69
CA HIS A 89 -20.21 10.68 2.69
C HIS A 89 -19.19 10.67 3.84
N PHE A 90 -19.06 11.76 4.61
CA PHE A 90 -18.11 11.87 5.74
C PHE A 90 -18.74 12.24 7.10
N PRO A 91 -19.83 11.61 7.57
CA PRO A 91 -20.44 11.97 8.86
C PRO A 91 -19.64 11.50 10.09
N HIS A 92 -18.40 11.03 9.96
CA HIS A 92 -17.54 10.80 11.13
C HIS A 92 -16.77 12.07 11.49
N GLU A 93 -16.91 12.49 12.74
CA GLU A 93 -15.97 13.44 13.34
C GLU A 93 -14.54 12.91 13.12
N PRO A 94 -13.59 13.75 12.68
CA PRO A 94 -12.20 13.33 12.50
C PRO A 94 -11.72 12.59 13.75
N VAL A 95 -11.38 11.31 13.60
CA VAL A 95 -10.80 10.55 14.70
C VAL A 95 -9.48 11.25 15.04
N PRO A 96 -9.29 11.74 16.28
CA PRO A 96 -8.05 12.40 16.65
C PRO A 96 -6.93 11.39 16.50
N VAL A 97 -6.13 11.56 15.45
CA VAL A 97 -4.92 10.76 15.27
C VAL A 97 -4.02 11.09 16.45
N PRO A 98 -3.60 10.10 17.26
CA PRO A 98 -2.60 10.33 18.28
C PRO A 98 -1.44 11.07 17.63
N LYS A 99 -1.16 12.30 18.09
CA LYS A 99 -0.01 13.05 17.59
C LYS A 99 1.18 12.14 17.79
N HIS A 100 1.88 11.77 16.72
CA HIS A 100 3.04 10.89 16.77
C HIS A 100 4.05 11.46 17.76
N ALA A 101 3.97 11.01 19.00
CA ALA A 101 4.94 11.32 20.03
C ALA A 101 5.99 10.22 19.98
N ASN A 102 7.26 10.62 19.99
CA ASN A 102 8.32 9.70 20.31
C ASN A 102 7.93 9.00 21.63
N PRO A 103 7.96 7.65 21.72
CA PRO A 103 7.67 6.96 22.98
C PRO A 103 8.69 7.27 24.09
N PHE A 104 9.78 7.98 23.78
CA PHE A 104 10.77 8.46 24.73
C PHE A 104 10.63 9.98 24.95
N ASP A 105 10.70 10.40 26.22
CA ASP A 105 10.63 11.80 26.63
C ASP A 105 11.96 12.56 26.38
N ASP A 106 13.06 11.82 26.25
CA ASP A 106 14.41 12.36 26.15
C ASP A 106 15.30 11.58 25.14
N ASP A 107 16.36 12.25 24.68
CA ASP A 107 17.30 11.71 23.70
C ASP A 107 18.19 10.59 24.28
N GLU A 108 18.39 10.55 25.60
CA GLU A 108 19.22 9.54 26.28
C GLU A 108 18.50 8.17 26.30
N SER A 109 17.22 8.15 26.65
CA SER A 109 16.33 6.98 26.54
C SER A 109 16.24 6.46 25.10
N THR A 110 16.20 7.39 24.13
CA THR A 110 16.20 7.04 22.71
C THR A 110 17.52 6.37 22.30
N ALA A 111 18.66 6.92 22.73
CA ALA A 111 19.98 6.32 22.45
C ALA A 111 20.13 4.94 23.14
N LEU A 112 19.72 4.84 24.40
CA LEU A 112 19.72 3.59 25.17
C LEU A 112 18.90 2.50 24.47
N PHE A 113 17.75 2.85 23.89
CA PHE A 113 16.94 1.91 23.12
C PHE A 113 17.69 1.34 21.91
N TYR A 114 18.32 2.19 21.10
CA TYR A 114 19.06 1.75 19.92
C TYR A 114 20.29 0.91 20.29
N ASP A 115 21.03 1.31 21.32
CA ASP A 115 22.19 0.56 21.81
C ASP A 115 21.79 -0.83 22.33
N ALA A 116 20.73 -0.89 23.15
CA ALA A 116 20.20 -2.15 23.67
C ALA A 116 19.64 -3.04 22.55
N LEU A 117 19.01 -2.45 21.53
CA LEU A 117 18.48 -3.19 20.39
C LEU A 117 19.61 -3.78 19.53
N GLU A 118 20.67 -3.01 19.28
CA GLU A 118 21.85 -3.49 18.54
C GLU A 118 22.52 -4.65 19.30
N GLU A 119 22.67 -4.53 20.61
CA GLU A 119 23.22 -5.58 21.46
C GLU A 119 22.32 -6.84 21.45
N ALA A 120 21.00 -6.69 21.56
CA ALA A 120 20.06 -7.80 21.50
C ALA A 120 20.07 -8.51 20.14
N ILE A 121 20.24 -7.76 19.04
CA ILE A 121 20.42 -8.31 17.70
C ILE A 121 21.71 -9.11 17.63
N HIS A 122 22.82 -8.55 18.12
CA HIS A 122 24.14 -9.21 18.08
C HIS A 122 24.16 -10.50 18.90
N ARG A 123 23.43 -10.55 20.02
CA ARG A 123 23.33 -11.72 20.90
C ARG A 123 22.23 -12.71 20.48
N GLU A 124 21.50 -12.43 19.41
CA GLU A 124 20.37 -13.23 18.92
C GLU A 124 19.30 -13.51 19.99
N LEU A 125 19.12 -12.60 20.94
CA LEU A 125 18.18 -12.80 22.06
C LEU A 125 16.74 -12.70 21.56
N VAL A 126 15.94 -13.75 21.73
CA VAL A 126 14.51 -13.74 21.41
C VAL A 126 13.72 -13.69 22.72
N PRO A 127 12.98 -12.59 22.99
CA PRO A 127 12.24 -12.48 24.24
C PRO A 127 11.03 -13.43 24.25
N PRO A 128 10.73 -14.07 25.40
CA PRO A 128 9.52 -14.86 25.57
C PRO A 128 8.28 -13.95 25.68
N GLY A 129 7.11 -14.51 25.44
CA GLY A 129 5.80 -13.86 25.49
C GLY A 129 5.35 -13.25 24.16
N TYR A 130 6.14 -13.37 23.10
CA TYR A 130 5.89 -12.72 21.80
C TYR A 130 5.48 -13.70 20.70
N GLY A 131 5.40 -15.01 20.98
CA GLY A 131 5.07 -16.03 19.98
C GLY A 131 6.21 -16.26 18.98
N LEU A 132 7.45 -16.02 19.39
CA LEU A 132 8.64 -16.10 18.55
C LEU A 132 9.53 -17.29 18.89
N LEU A 133 9.33 -17.89 20.05
CA LEU A 133 10.08 -19.05 20.49
C LEU A 133 9.40 -20.34 20.01
N PRO A 134 10.17 -21.37 19.61
CA PRO A 134 9.62 -22.67 19.24
C PRO A 134 8.70 -23.28 20.30
N GLU A 135 8.96 -23.01 21.57
CA GLU A 135 8.15 -23.48 22.70
C GLU A 135 6.77 -22.81 22.79
N GLU A 136 6.61 -21.64 22.16
CA GLU A 136 5.35 -20.90 22.09
C GLU A 136 4.53 -21.26 20.86
N TRP A 137 5.13 -21.98 19.92
CA TRP A 137 4.46 -22.46 18.73
C TRP A 137 3.68 -23.74 19.06
N GLY A 138 2.53 -23.91 18.42
CA GLY A 138 1.81 -25.18 18.45
C GLY A 138 2.54 -26.25 17.62
N ASP A 139 1.89 -27.40 17.44
CA ASP A 139 2.43 -28.53 16.66
C ASP A 139 2.79 -28.16 15.21
N ASP A 140 2.18 -27.11 14.68
CA ASP A 140 2.35 -26.63 13.31
C ASP A 140 3.59 -25.74 13.10
N GLY A 141 4.31 -25.36 14.17
CA GLY A 141 5.51 -24.53 14.11
C GLY A 141 5.24 -23.07 13.75
N TYR A 142 6.23 -22.40 13.13
CA TYR A 142 6.13 -20.98 12.76
C TYR A 142 5.08 -20.78 11.63
N PRO A 143 4.24 -19.73 11.68
CA PRO A 143 3.18 -19.54 10.70
C PRO A 143 3.72 -19.31 9.27
N THR A 144 3.40 -20.22 8.36
CA THR A 144 3.81 -20.12 6.94
C THR A 144 2.82 -19.33 6.07
N PHE A 145 1.65 -18.97 6.62
CA PHE A 145 0.66 -18.12 5.95
C PHE A 145 -0.15 -17.29 6.95
N GLY A 146 -0.51 -16.08 6.54
CA GLY A 146 -1.45 -15.20 7.23
C GLY A 146 -2.75 -15.07 6.46
N ILE A 147 -3.86 -14.82 7.17
CA ILE A 147 -5.16 -14.57 6.55
C ILE A 147 -5.58 -13.13 6.85
N LEU A 148 -5.59 -12.30 5.81
CA LEU A 148 -6.08 -10.93 5.89
C LEU A 148 -7.57 -10.91 5.52
N LYS A 149 -8.41 -10.44 6.44
CA LYS A 149 -9.83 -10.22 6.16
C LYS A 149 -9.98 -8.90 5.40
N SER A 150 -10.68 -8.92 4.27
CA SER A 150 -10.93 -7.75 3.43
C SER A 150 -12.42 -7.53 3.17
N GLY A 151 -12.79 -6.27 2.89
CA GLY A 151 -14.15 -5.82 2.62
C GLY A 151 -14.92 -5.29 3.84
N ARG A 152 -15.98 -4.51 3.61
CA ARG A 152 -16.80 -3.82 4.64
C ARG A 152 -17.34 -4.71 5.76
N ARG A 153 -17.41 -6.03 5.57
CA ARG A 153 -17.86 -7.01 6.59
C ARG A 153 -16.87 -8.16 6.81
N GLY A 154 -15.63 -8.05 6.32
CA GLY A 154 -14.60 -9.08 6.46
C GLY A 154 -14.93 -10.42 5.77
N GLY A 155 -15.89 -10.42 4.84
CA GLY A 155 -16.36 -11.64 4.16
C GLY A 155 -15.38 -12.18 3.12
N ARG A 156 -14.42 -11.37 2.66
CA ARG A 156 -13.34 -11.83 1.77
C ARG A 156 -12.09 -12.09 2.61
N GLN A 157 -11.39 -13.16 2.29
CA GLN A 157 -10.14 -13.52 2.96
C GLN A 157 -9.04 -13.64 1.91
N LEU A 158 -7.94 -12.93 2.15
CA LEU A 158 -6.74 -13.01 1.36
C LEU A 158 -5.70 -13.82 2.15
N ARG A 159 -5.33 -14.98 1.60
CA ARG A 159 -4.24 -15.79 2.15
C ARG A 159 -2.91 -15.23 1.63
N VAL A 160 -2.05 -14.81 2.54
CA VAL A 160 -0.72 -14.27 2.25
C VAL A 160 0.31 -15.31 2.69
N ALA A 161 1.20 -15.69 1.79
CA ALA A 161 2.33 -16.55 2.15
C ALA A 161 3.30 -15.77 3.05
N LEU A 162 3.77 -16.42 4.12
CA LEU A 162 4.75 -15.88 5.04
C LEU A 162 6.02 -16.75 5.02
N PRO A 163 6.89 -16.63 4.00
CA PRO A 163 8.14 -17.38 3.98
C PRO A 163 9.02 -17.06 5.20
N ASP A 164 9.42 -18.09 5.93
CA ASP A 164 10.24 -17.98 7.15
C ASP A 164 11.49 -17.14 6.93
N ALA A 165 12.21 -17.36 5.82
CA ALA A 165 13.44 -16.64 5.49
C ALA A 165 13.29 -15.11 5.44
N ILE A 166 12.06 -14.61 5.20
CA ILE A 166 11.76 -13.18 5.12
C ILE A 166 11.09 -12.70 6.39
N TRP A 167 10.08 -13.42 6.87
CA TRP A 167 9.20 -12.95 7.94
C TRP A 167 9.73 -13.24 9.33
N ARG A 168 10.41 -14.37 9.53
CA ARG A 168 10.91 -14.74 10.85
C ARG A 168 11.96 -13.75 11.37
N PRO A 169 13.00 -13.35 10.60
CA PRO A 169 13.96 -12.34 11.08
C PRO A 169 13.30 -11.00 11.41
N ARG A 170 12.27 -10.61 10.66
CA ARG A 170 11.51 -9.37 10.89
C ARG A 170 10.66 -9.46 12.15
N ALA A 171 10.00 -10.59 12.38
CA ALA A 171 9.20 -10.83 13.57
C ALA A 171 10.09 -10.87 14.82
N GLU A 172 11.25 -11.52 14.74
CA GLU A 172 12.26 -11.52 15.81
C GLU A 172 12.78 -10.11 16.11
N MET A 173 13.14 -9.34 15.08
CA MET A 173 13.55 -7.93 15.25
C MET A 173 12.45 -7.09 15.90
N TRP A 174 11.20 -7.25 15.47
CA TRP A 174 10.07 -6.54 16.03
C TRP A 174 9.81 -6.92 17.49
N GLY A 175 9.84 -8.21 17.83
CA GLY A 175 9.67 -8.65 19.21
C GLY A 175 10.79 -8.18 20.13
N ARG A 176 12.04 -8.20 19.67
CA ARG A 176 13.20 -7.62 20.38
C ARG A 176 12.97 -6.14 20.68
N ALA A 177 12.66 -5.36 19.64
CA ALA A 177 12.41 -3.93 19.77
C ALA A 177 11.26 -3.66 20.74
N LEU A 178 10.14 -4.38 20.61
CA LEU A 178 8.98 -4.17 21.48
C LEU A 178 9.26 -4.56 22.94
N SER A 179 10.03 -5.62 23.20
CA SER A 179 10.45 -6.00 24.55
C SER A 179 11.31 -4.93 25.21
N ILE A 180 12.28 -4.38 24.48
CA ILE A 180 13.16 -3.33 25.00
C ILE A 180 12.38 -2.04 25.21
N LEU A 181 11.51 -1.67 24.26
CA LEU A 181 10.64 -0.51 24.37
C LEU A 181 9.77 -0.58 25.63
N ASN A 182 9.14 -1.74 25.87
CA ASN A 182 8.35 -1.96 27.07
C ASN A 182 9.21 -1.82 28.34
N GLN A 183 10.41 -2.42 28.36
CA GLN A 183 11.29 -2.32 29.53
C GLN A 183 11.69 -0.87 29.85
N ILE A 184 12.08 -0.08 28.84
CA ILE A 184 12.47 1.33 29.03
C ILE A 184 11.27 2.16 29.50
N THR A 185 10.11 1.98 28.87
CA THR A 185 8.89 2.74 29.24
C THR A 185 8.39 2.39 30.65
N TYR A 186 8.40 1.10 31.05
CA TYR A 186 8.05 0.71 32.42
C TYR A 186 9.01 1.25 33.48
N ILE A 187 10.30 1.38 33.17
CA ILE A 187 11.29 1.96 34.10
C ILE A 187 11.02 3.45 34.34
N ASN A 188 10.57 4.17 33.31
CA ASN A 188 10.32 5.61 33.40
C ASN A 188 9.01 5.97 34.13
N GLU A 189 8.09 5.03 34.30
CA GLU A 189 6.82 5.23 35.01
C GLU A 189 6.91 4.99 36.54
N THR A 190 8.01 4.41 37.03
CA THR A 190 8.28 4.15 38.46
C THR A 190 9.23 5.16 39.08
#